data_AF-A0A2N2CHQ8-F1
#
_entry.id   AF-A0A2N2CHQ8-F1
#
_cell.length_a   1.000
_cell.length_b   1.000
_cell.length_c   1.000
_cell.angle_alpha   90.00
_cell.angle_beta   90.00
_cell.angle_gamma   90.00
#
_symmetry.space_group_name_H-M   'P 1'
#
loop_
_entity.id
_entity.type
_entity.pdbx_description
1 polymer ?
#
loop_
_entity_poly.entity_id
_entity_poly.type
_entity_poly.pdbx_seq_one_letter_code
_entity_poly.pdbx_strand_id
1 'polypeptide(L)'
;MSRLFYTETGHVIPILCEELTFERRARKQLILPTTIHPAKLYVLARCYPGCSSPLHLAVNGIETDPLVPRWPDIYQWHEISLAATSLQTGTNLFEFWTDSYAMNSWSLALEDGHQNPKSYVSSDGGRTWRNEKMGYANVMRGEYVVRARLVEGEDDPPPAMVWENPNQPRLNRLRAQLPVDVFSGSYHERVRSLCTWVCTRWSYSCSDPGYAPWDADTIMAWGQAQKGAGGLKPIVMCVHFGVTLVTACQAVGIPARCAVFSDSINGTHGHFATEIWFEDLKKWVYVDPTIDAVVFDGKIPLSVKEIQHLGGNLASRTQWGLGRKFQDRNPFISEWIDQVFDPGICFKSRTVWYRTDFYSHPELTPPWHGTTAYSETGIIIEKEDLSRDLGMFPWHLDSQVFDLPPLNFQAGTNIGGK
;
A
#
# COMPACT_ATOMS: atom_id res chain seq x y z
N MET A 1 21.87 -5.06 -10.10
CA MET A 1 21.78 -5.43 -8.68
C MET A 1 22.05 -4.16 -7.90
N SER A 2 21.24 -3.86 -6.90
CA SER A 2 21.30 -2.66 -6.07
C SER A 2 20.64 -2.97 -4.72
N ARG A 3 20.93 -2.20 -3.68
CA ARG A 3 20.38 -2.40 -2.34
C ARG A 3 19.72 -1.13 -1.81
N LEU A 4 18.56 -1.29 -1.18
CA LEU A 4 17.83 -0.26 -0.46
C LEU A 4 18.19 -0.25 1.02
N PHE A 5 18.38 0.94 1.55
CA PHE A 5 18.68 1.22 2.95
C PHE A 5 17.55 2.07 3.52
N TYR A 6 16.90 1.53 4.55
CA TYR A 6 15.74 2.13 5.22
C TYR A 6 15.68 1.59 6.66
N THR A 7 14.88 2.24 7.52
CA THR A 7 14.74 1.82 8.93
C THR A 7 13.30 1.85 9.43
N GLU A 8 12.33 2.05 8.53
CA GLU A 8 10.88 2.07 8.81
C GLU A 8 10.16 1.00 8.00
N THR A 9 8.89 0.73 8.30
CA THR A 9 8.06 -0.22 7.54
C THR A 9 7.09 0.44 6.56
N GLY A 10 6.95 1.77 6.61
CA GLY A 10 6.12 2.59 5.73
C GLY A 10 4.71 2.83 6.28
N HIS A 11 4.49 2.59 7.57
CA HIS A 11 3.19 2.71 8.19
C HIS A 11 2.90 4.17 8.55
N VAL A 12 2.49 4.94 7.54
CA VAL A 12 2.29 6.39 7.65
C VAL A 12 0.84 6.72 7.95
N ILE A 13 0.61 7.57 8.96
CA ILE A 13 -0.67 8.25 9.17
C ILE A 13 -0.53 9.68 8.65
N PRO A 14 -1.11 10.05 7.48
CA PRO A 14 -0.82 11.32 6.79
C PRO A 14 -1.03 12.58 7.63
N ILE A 15 -1.95 12.50 8.59
CA ILE A 15 -2.33 13.59 9.48
C ILE A 15 -1.47 13.70 10.75
N LEU A 16 -0.50 12.80 10.97
CA LEU A 16 0.38 12.76 12.16
C LEU A 16 1.88 12.95 11.83
N CYS A 17 2.17 13.35 10.60
CA CYS A 17 3.51 13.52 10.08
C CYS A 17 4.27 14.74 10.63
N GLU A 18 5.48 14.96 10.11
CA GLU A 18 6.37 16.00 10.57
C GLU A 18 6.27 17.27 9.73
N GLU A 19 5.72 18.31 10.33
CA GLU A 19 5.61 19.61 9.71
C GLU A 19 6.95 20.36 9.81
N LEU A 20 7.48 20.79 8.67
CA LEU A 20 8.80 21.42 8.60
C LEU A 20 8.69 22.94 8.59
N THR A 21 9.63 23.59 9.26
CA THR A 21 9.82 25.05 9.26
C THR A 21 11.31 25.37 9.23
N PHE A 22 11.67 26.65 9.21
CA PHE A 22 13.06 27.09 9.31
C PHE A 22 13.72 26.60 10.61
N GLU A 23 12.98 26.64 11.72
CA GLU A 23 13.46 26.22 13.06
C GLU A 23 13.20 24.72 13.32
N ARG A 24 12.09 24.20 12.78
CA ARG A 24 11.69 22.81 12.91
C ARG A 24 12.23 22.00 11.75
N ARG A 25 13.40 21.40 11.99
CA ARG A 25 14.12 20.59 11.00
C ARG A 25 14.01 19.11 11.33
N ALA A 26 13.96 18.28 10.31
CA ALA A 26 14.02 16.83 10.43
C ALA A 26 15.43 16.32 10.08
N ARG A 27 15.89 15.27 10.75
CA ARG A 27 17.13 14.56 10.44
C ARG A 27 16.86 13.07 10.42
N LYS A 28 17.24 12.41 9.34
CA LYS A 28 17.31 10.94 9.21
C LYS A 28 18.76 10.49 9.30
N GLN A 29 18.99 9.36 9.95
CA GLN A 29 20.28 8.68 9.98
C GLN A 29 20.16 7.31 9.28
N LEU A 30 21.05 7.05 8.32
CA LEU A 30 21.22 5.72 7.70
C LEU A 30 22.67 5.26 7.83
N ILE A 31 22.87 3.96 8.03
CA ILE A 31 24.20 3.34 7.99
C ILE A 31 24.41 2.76 6.60
N LEU A 32 25.37 3.31 5.85
CA LEU A 32 25.65 2.93 4.46
C LEU A 32 27.03 2.31 4.34
N PRO A 33 27.23 1.32 3.45
CA PRO A 33 28.57 0.85 3.08
C PRO A 33 29.32 1.94 2.31
N THR A 34 30.61 1.71 2.08
CA THR A 34 31.37 2.54 1.12
C THR A 34 30.73 2.43 -0.26
N THR A 35 30.58 3.57 -0.94
CA THR A 35 30.16 3.62 -2.35
C THR A 35 31.07 4.58 -3.11
N ILE A 36 31.33 4.27 -4.37
CA ILE A 36 32.00 5.17 -5.33
C ILE A 36 31.05 5.63 -6.44
N HIS A 37 29.79 5.20 -6.38
CA HIS A 37 28.77 5.50 -7.37
C HIS A 37 27.75 6.49 -6.81
N PRO A 38 27.08 7.28 -7.66
CA PRO A 38 25.93 8.04 -7.23
C PRO A 38 24.85 7.12 -6.64
N ALA A 39 24.17 7.61 -5.61
CA ALA A 39 23.04 6.92 -4.99
C ALA A 39 21.74 7.65 -5.31
N LYS A 40 20.60 6.96 -5.12
CA LYS A 40 19.28 7.55 -5.18
C LYS A 40 18.72 7.70 -3.76
N LEU A 41 18.21 8.87 -3.42
CA LEU A 41 17.46 9.12 -2.20
C LEU A 41 15.97 9.25 -2.55
N TYR A 42 15.14 8.52 -1.84
CA TYR A 42 13.68 8.56 -1.93
C TYR A 42 13.13 9.21 -0.67
N VAL A 43 12.39 10.29 -0.84
CA VAL A 43 11.81 11.07 0.25
C VAL A 43 10.31 11.12 0.05
N LEU A 44 9.54 10.59 1.01
CA LEU A 44 8.09 10.69 0.99
C LEU A 44 7.66 11.98 1.68
N ALA A 45 7.17 12.96 0.93
CA ALA A 45 6.80 14.26 1.45
C ALA A 45 5.57 14.83 0.73
N ARG A 46 4.97 15.87 1.32
CA ARG A 46 3.82 16.59 0.79
C ARG A 46 4.06 18.08 0.93
N CYS A 47 3.79 18.85 -0.13
CA CYS A 47 3.69 20.30 -0.02
C CYS A 47 2.23 20.76 0.07
N TYR A 48 1.96 21.73 0.95
CA TYR A 48 0.62 22.31 1.16
C TYR A 48 0.19 23.22 0.02
N PRO A 49 -1.12 23.33 -0.31
CA PRO A 49 -1.68 24.27 -1.28
C PRO A 49 -1.12 25.71 -1.14
N GLY A 50 -0.63 26.28 -2.24
CA GLY A 50 -0.03 27.62 -2.27
C GLY A 50 1.41 27.74 -1.73
N CYS A 51 2.04 26.65 -1.26
CA CYS A 51 3.45 26.63 -0.88
C CYS A 51 4.36 27.11 -2.03
N SER A 52 5.19 28.11 -1.74
CA SER A 52 6.25 28.62 -2.62
C SER A 52 7.66 28.37 -2.06
N SER A 53 7.77 27.97 -0.80
CA SER A 53 9.05 27.69 -0.15
C SER A 53 9.60 26.32 -0.58
N PRO A 54 10.89 26.21 -0.92
CA PRO A 54 11.51 24.93 -1.21
C PRO A 54 11.55 24.02 0.01
N LEU A 55 11.68 22.71 -0.23
CA LEU A 55 12.14 21.74 0.75
C LEU A 55 13.65 21.56 0.55
N HIS A 56 14.42 22.09 1.49
CA HIS A 56 15.87 21.97 1.50
C HIS A 56 16.28 20.59 2.00
N LEU A 57 17.42 20.12 1.49
CA LEU A 57 18.08 18.89 1.91
C LEU A 57 19.58 19.17 2.09
N ALA A 58 20.14 18.72 3.21
CA ALA A 58 21.58 18.58 3.39
C ALA A 58 21.96 17.12 3.66
N VAL A 59 23.02 16.65 3.03
CA VAL A 59 23.62 15.33 3.26
C VAL A 59 24.99 15.52 3.89
N ASN A 60 25.16 15.02 5.12
CA ASN A 60 26.39 15.18 5.90
C ASN A 60 26.84 16.66 6.02
N GLY A 61 25.89 17.59 6.11
CA GLY A 61 26.14 19.03 6.21
C GLY A 61 26.38 19.74 4.87
N ILE A 62 26.33 19.03 3.74
CA ILE A 62 26.44 19.60 2.41
C ILE A 62 25.03 19.74 1.81
N GLU A 63 24.61 20.96 1.52
CA GLU A 63 23.32 21.21 0.87
C GLU A 63 23.28 20.66 -0.55
N THR A 64 22.14 20.06 -0.91
CA THR A 64 21.83 19.62 -2.27
C THR A 64 20.92 20.63 -2.94
N ASP A 65 20.63 20.43 -4.23
CA ASP A 65 19.56 21.18 -4.88
C ASP A 65 18.24 20.96 -4.12
N PRO A 66 17.49 22.03 -3.82
CA PRO A 66 16.24 21.92 -3.08
C PRO A 66 15.12 21.33 -3.94
N LEU A 67 14.17 20.68 -3.29
CA LEU A 67 12.93 20.24 -3.91
C LEU A 67 11.96 21.41 -4.03
N VAL A 68 11.52 21.69 -5.25
CA VAL A 68 10.51 22.71 -5.55
C VAL A 68 9.11 22.13 -5.32
N PRO A 69 8.17 22.88 -4.71
CA PRO A 69 6.79 22.42 -4.51
C PRO A 69 6.14 21.97 -5.81
N ARG A 70 5.48 20.81 -5.78
CA ARG A 70 4.69 20.28 -6.91
C ARG A 70 3.34 19.82 -6.41
N TRP A 71 2.29 20.26 -7.08
CA TRP A 71 0.90 19.90 -6.78
C TRP A 71 0.60 18.47 -7.23
N PRO A 72 -0.13 17.66 -6.45
CA PRO A 72 -1.19 18.06 -5.48
C PRO A 72 -0.83 17.88 -3.98
N ASP A 73 -1.73 18.31 -3.08
CA ASP A 73 -1.64 18.17 -1.60
C ASP A 73 -1.80 16.72 -1.12
N ILE A 74 -0.90 15.84 -1.59
CA ILE A 74 -0.81 14.43 -1.23
C ILE A 74 0.65 14.06 -0.97
N TYR A 75 0.89 13.03 -0.18
CA TYR A 75 2.26 12.52 -0.02
C TYR A 75 2.72 11.82 -1.29
N GLN A 76 3.84 12.28 -1.82
CA GLN A 76 4.49 11.77 -3.03
C GLN A 76 5.94 11.40 -2.74
N TRP A 77 6.44 10.43 -3.51
CA TRP A 77 7.85 10.11 -3.52
C TRP A 77 8.62 11.11 -4.37
N HIS A 78 9.63 11.72 -3.77
CA HIS A 78 10.62 12.55 -4.44
C HIS A 78 11.92 11.75 -4.59
N GLU A 79 12.39 11.58 -5.83
CA GLU A 79 13.69 10.97 -6.12
C GLU A 79 14.75 12.07 -6.25
N ILE A 80 15.85 11.93 -5.51
CA ILE A 80 16.98 12.85 -5.52
C ILE A 80 18.25 12.06 -5.83
N SER A 81 19.04 12.54 -6.79
CA SER A 81 20.36 11.97 -7.09
C SER A 81 21.41 12.52 -6.14
N LEU A 82 22.13 11.63 -5.46
CA LEU A 82 23.20 11.97 -4.55
C LEU A 82 24.56 11.65 -5.17
N ALA A 83 25.47 12.61 -5.18
CA ALA A 83 26.84 12.37 -5.58
C ALA A 83 27.54 11.44 -4.57
N ALA A 84 28.36 10.50 -5.05
CA ALA A 84 29.14 9.61 -4.19
C ALA A 84 29.96 10.37 -3.14
N THR A 85 30.50 11.53 -3.52
CA THR A 85 31.29 12.42 -2.67
C THR A 85 30.51 13.07 -1.52
N SER A 86 29.18 13.07 -1.58
CA SER A 86 28.33 13.55 -0.46
C SER A 86 28.09 12.48 0.61
N LEU A 87 28.40 11.22 0.29
CA LEU A 87 28.18 10.07 1.15
C LEU A 87 29.50 9.63 1.81
N GLN A 88 29.38 9.00 2.97
CA GLN A 88 30.52 8.44 3.69
C GLN A 88 30.22 7.02 4.17
N THR A 89 31.28 6.23 4.40
CA THR A 89 31.12 4.91 5.02
C THR A 89 30.60 5.04 6.44
N GLY A 90 29.61 4.23 6.81
CA GLY A 90 29.00 4.25 8.13
C GLY A 90 27.82 5.21 8.19
N THR A 91 27.78 6.05 9.23
CA THR A 91 26.63 6.92 9.49
C THR A 91 26.56 8.07 8.48
N ASN A 92 25.42 8.21 7.80
CA ASN A 92 25.07 9.35 6.97
C ASN A 92 23.87 10.08 7.55
N LEU A 93 23.91 11.41 7.52
CA LEU A 93 22.85 12.29 8.03
C LEU A 93 22.16 12.99 6.86
N PHE A 94 20.84 12.93 6.83
CA PHE A 94 19.99 13.61 5.85
C PHE A 94 19.09 14.58 6.61
N GLU A 95 19.24 15.88 6.36
CA GLU A 95 18.53 16.94 7.08
C GLU A 95 17.59 17.69 6.16
N PHE A 96 16.37 17.96 6.63
CA PHE A 96 15.29 18.54 5.86
C PHE A 96 14.68 19.74 6.59
N TRP A 97 14.45 20.83 5.86
CA TRP A 97 13.76 22.02 6.37
C TRP A 97 13.16 22.83 5.23
N THR A 98 12.41 23.88 5.56
CA THR A 98 11.87 24.83 4.59
C THR A 98 12.00 26.25 5.14
N ASP A 99 11.87 27.26 4.28
CA ASP A 99 12.07 28.66 4.68
C ASP A 99 10.87 29.25 5.44
N SER A 100 9.74 28.53 5.48
CA SER A 100 8.55 28.98 6.21
C SER A 100 8.77 28.99 7.72
N TYR A 101 8.18 29.97 8.39
CA TYR A 101 8.10 30.04 9.84
C TYR A 101 6.91 29.27 10.41
N ALA A 102 5.97 28.85 9.57
CA ALA A 102 4.74 28.16 9.96
C ALA A 102 4.68 26.74 9.37
N MET A 103 3.96 25.85 10.07
CA MET A 103 3.69 24.46 9.69
C MET A 103 2.64 24.37 8.56
N ASN A 104 2.94 24.95 7.41
CA ASN A 104 2.00 25.11 6.30
C ASN A 104 2.68 25.06 4.92
N SER A 105 3.89 24.52 4.86
CA SER A 105 4.69 24.48 3.63
C SER A 105 5.00 23.07 3.21
N TRP A 106 5.72 22.31 4.04
CA TRP A 106 6.07 20.93 3.77
C TRP A 106 5.83 20.04 4.99
N SER A 107 5.31 18.86 4.73
CA SER A 107 5.25 17.77 5.69
C SER A 107 6.08 16.58 5.20
N LEU A 108 6.96 16.07 6.05
CA LEU A 108 7.74 14.87 5.81
C LEU A 108 7.04 13.66 6.43
N ALA A 109 6.87 12.60 5.65
CA ALA A 109 6.19 11.40 6.14
C ALA A 109 6.94 10.75 7.31
N LEU A 110 6.17 10.32 8.30
CA LEU A 110 6.63 9.77 9.56
C LEU A 110 5.85 8.49 9.85
N GLU A 111 6.56 7.39 10.08
CA GLU A 111 5.98 6.20 10.72
C GLU A 111 5.98 6.41 12.23
N ASP A 112 4.81 6.28 12.86
CA ASP A 112 4.65 6.46 14.30
C ASP A 112 4.82 5.17 15.09
N GLY A 113 5.16 5.29 16.37
CA GLY A 113 5.33 4.16 17.27
C GLY A 113 6.63 3.37 17.09
N HIS A 114 7.57 3.87 16.27
CA HIS A 114 8.83 3.19 16.03
C HIS A 114 9.67 3.06 17.32
N GLN A 115 10.07 1.83 17.69
CA GLN A 115 10.67 1.54 18.99
C GLN A 115 12.05 2.21 19.18
N ASN A 116 12.87 2.19 18.13
CA ASN A 116 14.27 2.65 18.17
C ASN A 116 14.57 3.57 16.98
N PRO A 117 13.94 4.76 16.90
CA PRO A 117 14.03 5.60 15.73
C PRO A 117 15.45 6.13 15.52
N LYS A 118 15.88 6.11 14.26
CA LYS A 118 17.07 6.76 13.70
C LYS A 118 16.69 8.06 12.98
N SER A 119 15.65 8.70 13.49
CA SER A 119 15.15 9.99 13.05
C SER A 119 15.07 10.95 14.23
N TYR A 120 15.30 12.23 13.96
CA TYR A 120 15.42 13.28 14.97
C TYR A 120 14.77 14.56 14.48
N VAL A 121 14.14 15.29 15.38
CA VAL A 121 13.60 16.62 15.13
C VAL A 121 14.40 17.67 15.89
N SER A 122 14.59 18.82 15.27
CA SER A 122 15.10 20.05 15.88
C SER A 122 13.95 21.03 16.09
N SER A 123 14.09 21.94 17.05
CA SER A 123 13.19 23.09 17.20
C SER A 123 13.94 24.42 17.33
N ASP A 124 15.24 24.43 17.02
CA ASP A 124 16.14 25.58 17.15
C ASP A 124 17.03 25.78 15.91
N GLY A 125 16.55 25.34 14.74
CA GLY A 125 17.23 25.49 13.46
C GLY A 125 18.42 24.53 13.26
N GLY A 126 18.41 23.37 13.93
CA GLY A 126 19.39 22.29 13.78
C GLY A 126 20.52 22.33 14.80
N ARG A 127 20.43 23.14 15.86
CA ARG A 127 21.45 23.23 16.91
C ARG A 127 21.34 22.07 17.89
N THR A 128 20.11 21.69 18.25
CA THR A 128 19.83 20.53 19.11
C THR A 128 18.85 19.57 18.45
N TRP A 129 18.96 18.29 18.80
CA TRP A 129 18.23 17.21 18.16
C TRP A 129 17.68 16.24 19.19
N ARG A 130 16.44 15.80 18.99
CA ARG A 130 15.75 14.82 19.83
C ARG A 130 15.01 13.80 18.98
N ASN A 131 14.94 12.56 19.43
CA ASN A 131 14.21 11.46 18.78
C ASN A 131 13.01 10.97 19.61
N GLU A 132 12.47 11.88 20.40
CA GLU A 132 11.27 11.70 21.21
C GLU A 132 10.35 12.89 21.00
N LYS A 133 9.05 12.71 21.20
CA LYS A 133 8.02 13.77 21.07
C LYS A 133 8.02 14.40 19.67
N MET A 134 8.18 13.61 18.62
CA MET A 134 8.22 14.00 17.22
C MET A 134 6.80 14.18 16.63
N GLY A 135 6.74 14.59 15.36
CA GLY A 135 5.50 14.91 14.64
C GLY A 135 4.93 16.26 15.08
N TYR A 136 4.00 16.82 14.30
CA TYR A 136 3.51 18.19 14.50
C TYR A 136 2.98 18.45 15.93
N ALA A 137 2.32 17.45 16.52
CA ALA A 137 1.73 17.53 17.87
C ALA A 137 2.75 17.28 19.00
N ASN A 138 3.98 16.88 18.68
CA ASN A 138 5.04 16.54 19.64
C ASN A 138 4.70 15.42 20.64
N VAL A 139 3.99 14.39 20.19
CA VAL A 139 3.52 13.30 21.07
C VAL A 139 4.15 11.94 20.74
N MET A 140 4.73 11.79 19.55
CA MET A 140 5.12 10.48 19.02
C MET A 140 6.61 10.19 19.21
N ARG A 141 7.00 8.92 19.14
CA ARG A 141 8.33 8.54 18.62
C ARG A 141 8.08 8.02 17.22
N GLY A 142 8.92 8.38 16.26
CA GLY A 142 8.70 7.95 14.89
C GLY A 142 9.95 7.99 14.03
N GLU A 143 9.83 7.40 12.86
CA GLU A 143 10.89 7.20 11.90
C GLU A 143 10.50 7.83 10.56
N TYR A 144 11.31 8.77 10.05
CA TYR A 144 11.00 9.41 8.77
C TYR A 144 11.12 8.41 7.62
N VAL A 145 10.16 8.48 6.70
CA VAL A 145 10.11 7.64 5.49
C VAL A 145 11.03 8.23 4.43
N VAL A 146 12.32 7.92 4.61
CA VAL A 146 13.44 8.33 3.76
C VAL A 146 14.32 7.11 3.53
N ARG A 147 14.56 6.78 2.26
CA ARG A 147 15.26 5.57 1.84
C ARG A 147 16.38 5.90 0.87
N ALA A 148 17.51 5.21 0.96
CA ALA A 148 18.61 5.37 0.01
C ALA A 148 18.85 4.07 -0.75
N ARG A 149 18.97 4.12 -2.08
CA ARG A 149 19.33 2.96 -2.91
C ARG A 149 20.72 3.16 -3.50
N LEU A 150 21.62 2.22 -3.20
CA LEU A 150 23.01 2.20 -3.68
C LEU A 150 23.15 1.13 -4.77
N VAL A 151 24.08 1.34 -5.70
CA VAL A 151 24.39 0.37 -6.76
C VAL A 151 25.03 -0.89 -6.18
N GLU A 152 25.77 -0.75 -5.09
CA GLU A 152 26.43 -1.86 -4.41
C GLU A 152 25.45 -2.69 -3.56
N GLY A 153 25.58 -4.02 -3.70
CA GLY A 153 24.81 -4.98 -2.93
C GLY A 153 23.50 -5.40 -3.59
N GLU A 154 22.74 -6.19 -2.84
CA GLU A 154 21.45 -6.76 -3.22
C GLU A 154 20.48 -6.60 -2.05
N ASP A 155 19.21 -6.41 -2.37
CA ASP A 155 18.14 -6.48 -1.37
C ASP A 155 17.99 -7.91 -0.84
N ASP A 156 17.66 -8.03 0.45
CA ASP A 156 17.32 -9.32 1.04
C ASP A 156 16.06 -9.87 0.35
N PRO A 157 15.94 -11.21 0.17
CA PRO A 157 14.75 -11.79 -0.43
C PRO A 157 13.51 -11.50 0.43
N PRO A 158 12.31 -11.36 -0.19
CA PRO A 158 11.08 -11.17 0.57
C PRO A 158 10.79 -12.36 1.49
N PRO A 159 10.08 -12.13 2.61
CA PRO A 159 9.52 -13.20 3.41
C PRO A 159 8.62 -14.10 2.57
N ALA A 160 8.47 -15.35 3.02
CA ALA A 160 7.42 -16.22 2.50
C ALA A 160 6.03 -15.61 2.75
N MET A 161 5.07 -15.95 1.89
CA MET A 161 3.68 -15.55 2.05
C MET A 161 3.13 -16.00 3.41
N VAL A 162 2.54 -15.07 4.16
CA VAL A 162 1.91 -15.32 5.46
C VAL A 162 0.40 -15.40 5.30
N TRP A 163 -0.17 -16.52 5.72
CA TRP A 163 -1.59 -16.82 5.67
C TRP A 163 -2.22 -16.65 7.05
N GLU A 164 -3.52 -16.40 7.06
CA GLU A 164 -4.30 -16.36 8.29
C GLU A 164 -4.25 -17.70 9.03
N ASN A 165 -4.25 -17.65 10.37
CA ASN A 165 -4.40 -18.85 11.16
C ASN A 165 -5.80 -19.43 10.93
N PRO A 166 -5.94 -20.64 10.36
CA PRO A 166 -7.24 -21.21 10.02
C PRO A 166 -8.11 -21.50 11.25
N ASN A 167 -7.51 -21.57 12.44
CA ASN A 167 -8.19 -21.79 13.72
C ASN A 167 -8.52 -20.47 14.45
N GLN A 168 -8.23 -19.31 13.83
CA GLN A 168 -8.49 -18.02 14.45
C GLN A 168 -9.99 -17.86 14.76
N PRO A 169 -10.40 -17.59 16.01
CA PRO A 169 -11.83 -17.53 16.37
C PRO A 169 -12.61 -16.48 15.57
N ARG A 170 -11.95 -15.39 15.20
CA ARG A 170 -12.51 -14.31 14.37
C ARG A 170 -12.79 -14.79 12.94
N LEU A 171 -11.89 -15.59 12.37
CA LEU A 171 -12.08 -16.20 11.05
C LEU A 171 -13.27 -17.17 11.05
N ASN A 172 -13.42 -17.97 12.11
CA ASN A 172 -14.60 -18.85 12.28
C ASN A 172 -15.91 -18.05 12.41
N ARG A 173 -15.89 -16.91 13.11
CA ARG A 173 -17.04 -16.01 13.20
C ARG A 173 -17.39 -15.41 11.83
N LEU A 174 -16.40 -14.97 11.05
CA LEU A 174 -16.63 -14.50 9.69
C LEU A 174 -17.23 -15.61 8.82
N ARG A 175 -16.65 -16.82 8.85
CA ARG A 175 -17.18 -18.01 8.13
C ARG A 175 -18.66 -18.25 8.42
N ALA A 176 -19.08 -18.10 9.68
CA ALA A 176 -20.48 -18.31 10.07
C ALA A 176 -21.45 -17.31 9.39
N GLN A 177 -20.99 -16.09 9.11
CA GLN A 177 -21.77 -15.01 8.47
C GLN A 177 -21.82 -15.09 6.95
N LEU A 178 -20.95 -15.89 6.32
CA LEU A 178 -20.91 -16.03 4.87
C LEU A 178 -22.17 -16.74 4.33
N PRO A 179 -22.63 -16.37 3.12
CA PRO A 179 -23.83 -16.94 2.54
C PRO A 179 -23.60 -18.42 2.18
N VAL A 180 -24.68 -19.22 2.15
CA VAL A 180 -24.56 -20.70 2.05
C VAL A 180 -23.93 -21.17 0.74
N ASP A 181 -24.12 -20.41 -0.33
CA ASP A 181 -23.61 -20.68 -1.67
C ASP A 181 -22.08 -20.70 -1.74
N VAL A 182 -21.36 -20.02 -0.84
CA VAL A 182 -19.88 -20.05 -0.82
C VAL A 182 -19.31 -21.42 -0.40
N PHE A 183 -20.14 -22.30 0.14
CA PHE A 183 -19.77 -23.64 0.61
C PHE A 183 -20.15 -24.74 -0.38
N SER A 184 -20.84 -24.40 -1.47
CA SER A 184 -21.37 -25.37 -2.43
C SER A 184 -21.12 -24.93 -3.87
N GLY A 185 -21.17 -25.86 -4.82
CA GLY A 185 -20.93 -25.56 -6.23
C GLY A 185 -19.46 -25.59 -6.64
N SER A 186 -19.19 -25.20 -7.87
CA SER A 186 -17.85 -25.13 -8.44
C SER A 186 -17.00 -24.07 -7.74
N TYR A 187 -15.68 -24.20 -7.85
CA TYR A 187 -14.74 -23.25 -7.25
C TYR A 187 -14.99 -21.81 -7.72
N HIS A 188 -15.28 -21.64 -9.01
CA HIS A 188 -15.61 -20.34 -9.59
C HIS A 188 -16.93 -19.77 -9.03
N GLU A 189 -17.97 -20.57 -8.88
CA GLU A 189 -19.24 -20.12 -8.28
C GLU A 189 -19.04 -19.65 -6.84
N ARG A 190 -18.26 -20.38 -6.04
CA ARG A 190 -17.93 -20.00 -4.66
C ARG A 190 -17.20 -18.66 -4.59
N VAL A 191 -16.18 -18.46 -5.44
CA VAL A 191 -15.44 -17.19 -5.53
C VAL A 191 -16.34 -16.05 -5.99
N ARG A 192 -17.21 -16.29 -6.97
CA ARG A 192 -18.18 -15.29 -7.44
C ARG A 192 -19.15 -14.89 -6.34
N SER A 193 -19.71 -15.86 -5.61
CA SER A 193 -20.60 -15.60 -4.47
C SER A 193 -19.93 -14.78 -3.37
N LEU A 194 -18.66 -15.07 -3.04
CA LEU A 194 -17.87 -14.26 -2.11
C LEU A 194 -17.69 -12.83 -2.63
N CYS A 195 -17.28 -12.67 -3.89
CA CYS A 195 -17.05 -11.37 -4.52
C CYS A 195 -18.33 -10.51 -4.50
N THR A 196 -19.46 -11.07 -4.94
CA THR A 196 -20.77 -10.42 -4.91
C THR A 196 -21.20 -10.06 -3.48
N TRP A 197 -20.99 -10.96 -2.51
CA TRP A 197 -21.33 -10.71 -1.12
C TRP A 197 -20.54 -9.53 -0.55
N VAL A 198 -19.21 -9.48 -0.78
CA VAL A 198 -18.37 -8.35 -0.33
C VAL A 198 -18.78 -7.05 -1.01
N CYS A 199 -18.94 -7.06 -2.34
CA CYS A 199 -19.30 -5.89 -3.15
C CYS A 199 -20.60 -5.22 -2.68
N THR A 200 -21.54 -5.98 -2.13
CA THR A 200 -22.84 -5.47 -1.67
C THR A 200 -22.86 -5.06 -0.20
N ARG A 201 -21.73 -5.13 0.53
CA ARG A 201 -21.74 -4.87 1.96
C ARG A 201 -21.79 -3.40 2.34
N TRP A 202 -21.15 -2.52 1.59
CA TRP A 202 -21.11 -1.08 1.87
C TRP A 202 -20.86 -0.29 0.58
N SER A 203 -21.23 0.99 0.57
CA SER A 203 -20.92 1.89 -0.56
C SER A 203 -19.48 2.39 -0.46
N TYR A 204 -18.77 2.40 -1.59
CA TYR A 204 -17.40 2.89 -1.67
C TYR A 204 -17.25 4.34 -1.15
N SER A 205 -16.20 4.59 -0.36
CA SER A 205 -15.78 5.95 0.02
C SER A 205 -14.26 6.05 0.18
N CYS A 206 -13.63 7.06 -0.43
CA CYS A 206 -12.18 7.29 -0.43
C CYS A 206 -11.74 8.69 0.04
N SER A 207 -12.67 9.59 0.36
CA SER A 207 -12.39 10.98 0.73
C SER A 207 -12.94 11.39 2.11
N ASP A 208 -13.47 10.41 2.86
CA ASP A 208 -13.97 10.62 4.21
C ASP A 208 -12.82 10.78 5.25
N PRO A 209 -13.09 11.35 6.44
CA PRO A 209 -12.03 11.75 7.37
C PRO A 209 -11.48 10.64 8.29
N GLY A 210 -12.08 9.46 8.37
CA GLY A 210 -11.61 8.37 9.24
C GLY A 210 -11.21 7.12 8.46
N TYR A 211 -10.04 6.55 8.64
CA TYR A 211 -9.66 5.30 7.95
C TYR A 211 -10.15 4.06 8.69
N ALA A 212 -10.78 3.12 7.99
CA ALA A 212 -11.14 1.82 8.58
C ALA A 212 -9.90 0.92 8.70
N PRO A 213 -9.66 0.24 9.84
CA PRO A 213 -8.55 -0.70 9.94
C PRO A 213 -8.75 -1.89 9.00
N TRP A 214 -7.67 -2.60 8.67
CA TRP A 214 -7.71 -3.83 7.87
C TRP A 214 -8.27 -5.00 8.70
N ASP A 215 -9.55 -4.91 8.99
CA ASP A 215 -10.26 -5.78 9.90
C ASP A 215 -11.66 -6.01 9.33
N ALA A 216 -11.91 -7.19 8.75
CA ALA A 216 -13.11 -7.41 7.94
C ALA A 216 -14.43 -7.22 8.73
N ASP A 217 -14.47 -7.54 10.03
CA ASP A 217 -15.65 -7.28 10.86
C ASP A 217 -15.87 -5.77 11.03
N THR A 218 -14.81 -5.04 11.31
CA THR A 218 -14.84 -3.57 11.52
C THR A 218 -15.17 -2.84 10.22
N ILE A 219 -14.56 -3.22 9.11
CA ILE A 219 -14.84 -2.69 7.76
C ILE A 219 -16.32 -2.81 7.45
N MET A 220 -16.90 -4.02 7.61
CA MET A 220 -18.31 -4.24 7.33
C MET A 220 -19.21 -3.42 8.26
N ALA A 221 -18.92 -3.40 9.56
CA ALA A 221 -19.72 -2.67 10.53
C ALA A 221 -19.68 -1.15 10.27
N TRP A 222 -18.49 -0.59 10.09
CA TRP A 222 -18.28 0.84 9.86
C TRP A 222 -18.82 1.28 8.50
N GLY A 223 -18.53 0.51 7.44
CA GLY A 223 -19.00 0.79 6.08
C GLY A 223 -20.53 0.75 5.97
N GLN A 224 -21.21 -0.17 6.66
CA GLN A 224 -22.68 -0.23 6.68
C GLN A 224 -23.29 0.93 7.47
N ALA A 225 -22.73 1.22 8.64
CA ALA A 225 -23.23 2.29 9.51
C ALA A 225 -22.82 3.70 9.01
N GLN A 226 -21.88 3.79 8.08
CA GLN A 226 -21.21 5.04 7.66
C GLN A 226 -20.68 5.82 8.88
N LYS A 227 -20.17 5.09 9.87
CA LYS A 227 -19.75 5.63 11.17
C LYS A 227 -18.63 4.78 11.75
N GLY A 228 -17.45 5.37 11.87
CA GLY A 228 -16.24 4.76 12.43
C GLY A 228 -15.80 5.42 13.74
N ALA A 229 -14.49 5.39 13.98
CA ALA A 229 -13.86 5.95 15.19
C ALA A 229 -14.26 7.41 15.42
N GLY A 230 -14.60 7.76 16.67
CA GLY A 230 -15.04 9.11 17.04
C GLY A 230 -16.36 9.56 16.39
N GLY A 231 -17.09 8.66 15.71
CA GLY A 231 -18.29 8.99 14.95
C GLY A 231 -18.04 9.58 13.56
N LEU A 232 -16.78 9.61 13.11
CA LEU A 232 -16.41 10.08 11.78
C LEU A 232 -16.89 9.11 10.70
N LYS A 233 -17.16 9.62 9.49
CA LYS A 233 -17.40 8.74 8.35
C LYS A 233 -16.12 7.99 8.00
N PRO A 234 -16.21 6.69 7.70
CA PRO A 234 -15.05 5.88 7.40
C PRO A 234 -14.72 5.89 5.89
N ILE A 235 -13.45 6.05 5.54
CA ILE A 235 -12.86 5.57 4.29
C ILE A 235 -13.02 4.05 4.28
N VAL A 236 -13.74 3.57 3.28
CA VAL A 236 -13.99 2.14 3.00
C VAL A 236 -13.92 1.91 1.49
N MET A 237 -12.74 2.19 0.95
CA MET A 237 -12.40 2.11 -0.48
C MET A 237 -11.93 0.72 -0.92
N CYS A 238 -11.44 0.61 -2.17
CA CYS A 238 -10.99 -0.63 -2.83
C CYS A 238 -10.12 -1.54 -1.95
N VAL A 239 -9.22 -0.94 -1.16
CA VAL A 239 -8.39 -1.64 -0.16
C VAL A 239 -9.23 -2.51 0.77
N HIS A 240 -10.30 -1.96 1.32
CA HIS A 240 -11.15 -2.63 2.32
C HIS A 240 -12.02 -3.72 1.70
N PHE A 241 -12.42 -3.55 0.42
CA PHE A 241 -13.08 -4.61 -0.34
C PHE A 241 -12.11 -5.78 -0.56
N GLY A 242 -10.88 -5.50 -0.99
CA GLY A 242 -9.83 -6.50 -1.19
C GLY A 242 -9.49 -7.28 0.08
N VAL A 243 -9.23 -6.57 1.17
CA VAL A 243 -8.95 -7.15 2.50
C VAL A 243 -10.09 -8.06 2.96
N THR A 244 -11.35 -7.60 2.82
CA THR A 244 -12.52 -8.38 3.24
C THR A 244 -12.68 -9.64 2.39
N LEU A 245 -12.50 -9.54 1.06
CA LEU A 245 -12.58 -10.71 0.17
C LEU A 245 -11.48 -11.72 0.47
N VAL A 246 -10.22 -11.30 0.62
CA VAL A 246 -9.11 -12.19 0.97
C VAL A 246 -9.37 -12.90 2.29
N THR A 247 -9.83 -12.18 3.31
CA THR A 247 -10.15 -12.76 4.62
C THR A 247 -11.30 -13.77 4.50
N ALA A 248 -12.33 -13.46 3.71
CA ALA A 248 -13.47 -14.37 3.47
C ALA A 248 -13.08 -15.62 2.66
N CYS A 249 -12.20 -15.49 1.66
CA CYS A 249 -11.64 -16.61 0.92
C CYS A 249 -10.87 -17.55 1.83
N GLN A 250 -9.94 -17.02 2.65
CA GLN A 250 -9.19 -17.85 3.61
C GLN A 250 -10.13 -18.50 4.63
N ALA A 251 -11.21 -17.81 5.04
CA ALA A 251 -12.21 -18.38 5.90
C ALA A 251 -12.84 -19.65 5.31
N VAL A 252 -12.93 -19.82 3.98
CA VAL A 252 -13.52 -21.02 3.36
C VAL A 252 -12.47 -21.92 2.68
N GLY A 253 -11.19 -21.75 3.01
CA GLY A 253 -10.09 -22.56 2.48
C GLY A 253 -9.72 -22.26 1.04
N ILE A 254 -9.94 -21.03 0.58
CA ILE A 254 -9.54 -20.55 -0.75
C ILE A 254 -8.29 -19.67 -0.58
N PRO A 255 -7.13 -20.03 -1.16
CA PRO A 255 -5.95 -19.18 -1.14
C PRO A 255 -6.22 -17.90 -1.93
N ALA A 256 -6.03 -16.75 -1.29
CA ALA A 256 -6.23 -15.43 -1.86
C ALA A 256 -5.22 -14.45 -1.28
N ARG A 257 -4.77 -13.48 -2.08
CA ARG A 257 -3.85 -12.44 -1.64
C ARG A 257 -4.27 -11.06 -2.13
N CYS A 258 -3.90 -10.05 -1.35
CA CYS A 258 -4.08 -8.66 -1.72
C CYS A 258 -3.10 -8.28 -2.83
N ALA A 259 -3.58 -7.55 -3.82
CA ALA A 259 -2.77 -7.08 -4.93
C ALA A 259 -3.04 -5.58 -5.17
N VAL A 260 -1.95 -4.83 -5.39
CA VAL A 260 -2.01 -3.39 -5.66
C VAL A 260 -1.54 -3.15 -7.09
N PHE A 261 -2.29 -2.35 -7.81
CA PHE A 261 -2.07 -1.98 -9.20
C PHE A 261 -1.93 -0.47 -9.28
N SER A 262 -1.06 0.00 -10.17
CA SER A 262 -0.94 1.42 -10.43
C SER A 262 -0.41 1.69 -11.83
N ASP A 263 -0.72 2.88 -12.35
CA ASP A 263 -0.10 3.40 -13.58
C ASP A 263 1.30 3.97 -13.33
N SER A 264 1.52 4.50 -12.13
CA SER A 264 2.75 5.09 -11.62
C SER A 264 2.65 5.28 -10.10
N ILE A 265 3.77 5.42 -9.40
CA ILE A 265 3.77 5.47 -7.92
C ILE A 265 3.13 6.74 -7.34
N ASN A 266 3.28 7.87 -8.03
CA ASN A 266 2.71 9.16 -7.63
C ASN A 266 1.42 9.49 -8.42
N GLY A 267 0.92 8.54 -9.21
CA GLY A 267 -0.28 8.69 -10.02
C GLY A 267 -1.56 8.59 -9.21
N THR A 268 -2.67 8.97 -9.83
CA THR A 268 -4.02 8.92 -9.25
C THR A 268 -4.82 7.71 -9.71
N HIS A 269 -4.26 6.87 -10.59
CA HIS A 269 -4.93 5.70 -11.17
C HIS A 269 -4.53 4.39 -10.50
N GLY A 270 -4.29 4.44 -9.19
CA GLY A 270 -4.04 3.27 -8.36
C GLY A 270 -5.32 2.46 -8.12
N HIS A 271 -5.17 1.16 -7.88
CA HIS A 271 -6.25 0.27 -7.49
C HIS A 271 -5.78 -0.84 -6.57
N PHE A 272 -6.68 -1.33 -5.73
CA PHE A 272 -6.43 -2.45 -4.83
C PHE A 272 -7.51 -3.50 -5.05
N ALA A 273 -7.12 -4.71 -5.41
CA ALA A 273 -8.04 -5.83 -5.57
C ALA A 273 -7.40 -7.12 -5.05
N THR A 274 -7.76 -8.26 -5.65
CA THR A 274 -7.30 -9.57 -5.16
C THR A 274 -6.80 -10.44 -6.29
N GLU A 275 -5.88 -11.32 -5.93
CA GLU A 275 -5.56 -12.50 -6.72
C GLU A 275 -5.98 -13.74 -5.95
N ILE A 276 -6.73 -14.62 -6.62
CA ILE A 276 -7.27 -15.83 -6.02
C ILE A 276 -6.74 -17.05 -6.77
N TRP A 277 -6.22 -18.04 -6.06
CA TRP A 277 -5.70 -19.26 -6.67
C TRP A 277 -6.85 -20.16 -7.12
N PHE A 278 -6.99 -20.39 -8.42
CA PHE A 278 -7.96 -21.32 -8.99
C PHE A 278 -7.27 -22.67 -9.18
N GLU A 279 -7.64 -23.62 -8.32
CA GLU A 279 -6.96 -24.91 -8.21
C GLU A 279 -7.12 -25.80 -9.45
N ASP A 280 -8.26 -25.72 -10.12
CA ASP A 280 -8.56 -26.40 -11.39
C ASP A 280 -7.76 -25.84 -12.56
N LEU A 281 -7.39 -24.55 -12.52
CA LEU A 281 -6.59 -23.87 -13.53
C LEU A 281 -5.10 -23.81 -13.20
N LYS A 282 -4.72 -24.13 -11.95
CA LYS A 282 -3.36 -23.96 -11.43
C LYS A 282 -2.82 -22.55 -11.68
N LYS A 283 -3.65 -21.55 -11.41
CA LYS A 283 -3.38 -20.15 -11.77
C LYS A 283 -3.96 -19.16 -10.76
N TRP A 284 -3.26 -18.05 -10.54
CA TRP A 284 -3.79 -16.87 -9.87
C TRP A 284 -4.69 -16.08 -10.80
N VAL A 285 -5.94 -15.85 -10.40
CA VAL A 285 -6.96 -15.12 -11.17
C VAL A 285 -7.20 -13.75 -10.54
N TYR A 286 -7.31 -12.71 -11.36
CA TYR A 286 -7.75 -11.38 -10.92
C TYR A 286 -9.23 -11.39 -10.55
N VAL A 287 -9.54 -10.99 -9.32
CA VAL A 287 -10.91 -10.84 -8.83
C VAL A 287 -11.06 -9.51 -8.10
N ASP A 288 -12.08 -8.74 -8.48
CA ASP A 288 -12.30 -7.40 -7.95
C ASP A 288 -13.61 -7.28 -7.16
N PRO A 289 -13.52 -7.27 -5.81
CA PRO A 289 -14.69 -7.09 -4.95
C PRO A 289 -15.25 -5.67 -4.94
N THR A 290 -14.53 -4.68 -5.45
CA THR A 290 -15.00 -3.29 -5.48
C THR A 290 -16.08 -3.09 -6.53
N ILE A 291 -15.95 -3.77 -7.66
CA ILE A 291 -16.85 -3.63 -8.83
C ILE A 291 -17.53 -4.96 -9.21
N ASP A 292 -17.33 -6.01 -8.41
CA ASP A 292 -17.78 -7.39 -8.66
C ASP A 292 -17.38 -7.89 -10.06
N ALA A 293 -16.08 -7.83 -10.37
CA ALA A 293 -15.55 -8.15 -11.69
C ALA A 293 -14.55 -9.31 -11.66
N VAL A 294 -14.55 -10.07 -12.75
CA VAL A 294 -13.49 -11.01 -13.14
C VAL A 294 -13.32 -10.87 -14.65
N VAL A 295 -12.07 -10.84 -15.12
CA VAL A 295 -11.74 -10.67 -16.54
C VAL A 295 -11.51 -12.04 -17.17
N PHE A 296 -11.99 -12.25 -18.39
CA PHE A 296 -11.97 -13.51 -19.12
C PHE A 296 -11.39 -13.38 -20.52
N ASP A 297 -10.79 -14.47 -21.00
CA ASP A 297 -10.67 -14.75 -22.42
C ASP A 297 -11.59 -15.93 -22.77
N GLY A 298 -12.70 -15.60 -23.46
CA GLY A 298 -13.81 -16.53 -23.64
C GLY A 298 -14.41 -16.98 -22.31
N LYS A 299 -14.15 -18.24 -21.91
CA LYS A 299 -14.62 -18.84 -20.65
C LYS A 299 -13.54 -19.00 -19.59
N ILE A 300 -12.29 -18.66 -19.92
CA ILE A 300 -11.15 -18.86 -19.02
C ILE A 300 -10.88 -17.54 -18.29
N PRO A 301 -10.92 -17.52 -16.94
CA PRO A 301 -10.59 -16.33 -16.19
C PRO A 301 -9.09 -16.04 -16.27
N LEU A 302 -8.73 -14.77 -16.20
CA LEU A 302 -7.38 -14.29 -16.47
C LEU A 302 -6.59 -13.95 -15.20
N SER A 303 -5.27 -14.20 -15.25
CA SER A 303 -4.30 -13.64 -14.33
C SER A 303 -4.05 -12.17 -14.66
N VAL A 304 -3.44 -11.44 -13.71
CA VAL A 304 -3.06 -10.04 -13.94
C VAL A 304 -2.05 -9.92 -15.09
N LYS A 305 -1.09 -10.86 -15.19
CA LYS A 305 -0.11 -10.83 -16.28
C LYS A 305 -0.78 -11.06 -17.63
N GLU A 306 -1.78 -11.93 -17.72
CA GLU A 306 -2.57 -12.11 -18.96
C GLU A 306 -3.36 -10.84 -19.30
N ILE A 307 -3.95 -10.15 -18.31
CA ILE A 307 -4.63 -8.86 -18.51
C ILE A 307 -3.65 -7.80 -19.04
N GLN A 308 -2.45 -7.71 -18.45
CA GLN A 308 -1.39 -6.81 -18.92
C GLN A 308 -1.00 -7.06 -20.39
N HIS A 309 -0.91 -8.33 -20.80
CA HIS A 309 -0.60 -8.70 -22.19
C HIS A 309 -1.75 -8.38 -23.16
N LEU A 310 -3.00 -8.50 -22.73
CA LEU A 310 -4.15 -8.10 -23.54
C LEU A 310 -4.21 -6.58 -23.75
N GLY A 311 -3.76 -5.80 -22.77
CA GLY A 311 -3.85 -4.35 -22.77
C GLY A 311 -5.25 -3.85 -22.41
N GLY A 312 -5.64 -2.69 -22.95
CA GLY A 312 -6.93 -2.07 -22.65
C GLY A 312 -8.14 -2.73 -23.32
N ASN A 313 -9.30 -2.08 -23.18
CA ASN A 313 -10.61 -2.55 -23.65
C ASN A 313 -11.11 -3.81 -22.93
N LEU A 314 -11.05 -3.77 -21.60
CA LEU A 314 -11.49 -4.86 -20.72
C LEU A 314 -13.02 -4.99 -20.64
N ALA A 315 -13.78 -3.97 -21.05
CA ALA A 315 -15.24 -3.96 -21.00
C ALA A 315 -15.88 -5.22 -21.63
N SER A 316 -15.42 -5.61 -22.82
CA SER A 316 -15.92 -6.78 -23.56
C SER A 316 -15.48 -8.13 -22.99
N ARG A 317 -14.52 -8.12 -22.06
CA ARG A 317 -13.88 -9.29 -21.46
C ARG A 317 -14.24 -9.46 -19.99
N THR A 318 -14.89 -8.47 -19.41
CA THR A 318 -15.22 -8.46 -17.99
C THR A 318 -16.59 -9.09 -17.76
N GLN A 319 -16.64 -10.12 -16.92
CA GLN A 319 -17.88 -10.65 -16.41
C GLN A 319 -18.22 -9.97 -15.07
N TRP A 320 -19.31 -9.23 -15.09
CA TRP A 320 -19.88 -8.51 -13.96
C TRP A 320 -20.79 -9.43 -13.14
N GLY A 321 -20.58 -9.49 -11.83
CA GLY A 321 -21.50 -10.15 -10.91
C GLY A 321 -22.67 -9.25 -10.53
N LEU A 322 -23.62 -9.81 -9.77
CA LEU A 322 -24.86 -9.12 -9.40
C LEU A 322 -24.62 -7.93 -8.45
N GLY A 323 -23.49 -7.93 -7.74
CA GLY A 323 -23.10 -6.86 -6.82
C GLY A 323 -22.77 -5.55 -7.55
N ARG A 324 -22.41 -5.60 -8.82
CA ARG A 324 -22.13 -4.41 -9.64
C ARG A 324 -23.23 -3.35 -9.57
N LYS A 325 -24.49 -3.79 -9.64
CA LYS A 325 -25.68 -2.91 -9.56
C LYS A 325 -25.77 -2.13 -8.24
N PHE A 326 -25.19 -2.66 -7.17
CA PHE A 326 -25.14 -1.99 -5.88
C PHE A 326 -24.15 -0.82 -5.92
N GLN A 327 -22.99 -1.01 -6.57
CA GLN A 327 -21.93 -0.01 -6.66
C GLN A 327 -22.16 1.03 -7.75
N ASP A 328 -22.93 0.72 -8.80
CA ASP A 328 -23.33 1.70 -9.83
C ASP A 328 -24.13 2.90 -9.30
N ARG A 329 -24.57 2.84 -8.04
CA ARG A 329 -25.19 3.98 -7.34
C ARG A 329 -24.18 5.06 -6.97
N ASN A 330 -22.89 4.73 -6.99
CA ASN A 330 -21.80 5.66 -6.75
C ASN A 330 -21.19 6.09 -8.10
N PRO A 331 -21.41 7.34 -8.56
CA PRO A 331 -20.94 7.80 -9.86
C PRO A 331 -19.41 7.78 -9.99
N PHE A 332 -18.68 7.92 -8.87
CA PHE A 332 -17.22 7.82 -8.86
C PHE A 332 -16.74 6.44 -9.34
N ILE A 333 -17.46 5.37 -8.97
CA ILE A 333 -17.11 4.01 -9.38
C ILE A 333 -17.35 3.82 -10.88
N SER A 334 -18.49 4.27 -11.40
CA SER A 334 -18.77 4.19 -12.83
C SER A 334 -17.75 5.00 -13.66
N GLU A 335 -17.42 6.22 -13.22
CA GLU A 335 -16.41 7.05 -13.88
C GLU A 335 -15.03 6.41 -13.85
N TRP A 336 -14.62 5.86 -12.70
CA TRP A 336 -13.34 5.16 -12.58
C TRP A 336 -13.27 3.92 -13.47
N ILE A 337 -14.37 3.17 -13.63
CA ILE A 337 -14.41 2.02 -14.54
C ILE A 337 -14.12 2.46 -15.97
N ASP A 338 -14.85 3.46 -16.46
CA ASP A 338 -14.75 3.94 -17.84
C ASP A 338 -13.38 4.56 -18.14
N GLN A 339 -12.81 5.30 -17.17
CA GLN A 339 -11.58 6.05 -17.36
C GLN A 339 -10.30 5.26 -17.03
N VAL A 340 -10.37 4.28 -16.12
CA VAL A 340 -9.19 3.61 -15.56
C VAL A 340 -9.21 2.10 -15.77
N PHE A 341 -10.28 1.43 -15.35
CA PHE A 341 -10.34 -0.04 -15.41
C PHE A 341 -10.47 -0.56 -16.84
N ASP A 342 -11.49 -0.11 -17.57
CA ASP A 342 -11.78 -0.59 -18.92
C ASP A 342 -10.64 -0.30 -19.91
N PRO A 343 -9.97 0.87 -19.88
CA PRO A 343 -8.78 1.09 -20.70
C PRO A 343 -7.52 0.37 -20.17
N GLY A 344 -7.59 -0.30 -19.01
CA GLY A 344 -6.51 -1.08 -18.43
C GLY A 344 -5.38 -0.25 -17.80
N ILE A 345 -5.64 1.02 -17.47
CA ILE A 345 -4.61 1.97 -17.03
C ILE A 345 -3.95 1.55 -15.73
N CYS A 346 -4.73 1.06 -14.75
CA CYS A 346 -4.21 0.68 -13.44
C CYS A 346 -3.31 -0.56 -13.49
N PHE A 347 -3.36 -1.39 -14.54
CA PHE A 347 -2.63 -2.65 -14.60
C PHE A 347 -1.17 -2.52 -15.02
N LYS A 348 -0.60 -1.32 -15.19
CA LYS A 348 0.80 -1.19 -15.66
C LYS A 348 1.79 -1.86 -14.72
N SER A 349 1.64 -1.66 -13.41
CA SER A 349 2.44 -2.32 -12.38
C SER A 349 1.59 -3.31 -11.60
N ARG A 350 2.17 -4.47 -11.30
CA ARG A 350 1.55 -5.54 -10.50
C ARG A 350 2.37 -5.73 -9.24
N THR A 351 1.69 -5.65 -8.10
CA THR A 351 2.32 -5.90 -6.81
C THR A 351 1.42 -6.76 -5.94
N VAL A 352 2.03 -7.49 -5.00
CA VAL A 352 1.29 -8.34 -4.06
C VAL A 352 1.76 -8.07 -2.64
N TRP A 353 0.83 -8.15 -1.70
CA TRP A 353 1.13 -8.06 -0.28
C TRP A 353 1.59 -9.42 0.23
N TYR A 354 2.71 -9.49 0.95
CA TYR A 354 3.26 -10.77 1.42
C TYR A 354 2.48 -11.42 2.57
N ARG A 355 1.48 -10.72 3.14
CA ARG A 355 0.77 -11.17 4.36
C ARG A 355 -0.74 -10.98 4.26
N THR A 356 -1.50 -11.91 4.83
CA THR A 356 -2.97 -11.90 4.78
C THR A 356 -3.63 -12.38 6.08
N ASP A 357 -2.87 -12.37 7.16
CA ASP A 357 -3.20 -12.81 8.52
C ASP A 357 -3.77 -11.67 9.37
N PHE A 358 -4.67 -10.88 8.80
CA PHE A 358 -5.15 -9.61 9.35
C PHE A 358 -5.88 -9.75 10.69
N TYR A 359 -6.49 -10.91 10.98
CA TYR A 359 -7.10 -11.17 12.28
C TYR A 359 -6.11 -11.72 13.31
N SER A 360 -5.08 -12.46 12.90
CA SER A 360 -4.05 -12.94 13.83
C SER A 360 -3.08 -11.84 14.23
N HIS A 361 -2.75 -10.95 13.29
CA HIS A 361 -1.74 -9.92 13.44
C HIS A 361 -2.22 -8.54 12.94
N PRO A 362 -3.30 -7.99 13.53
CA PRO A 362 -3.81 -6.66 13.13
C PRO A 362 -2.79 -5.54 13.34
N GLU A 363 -1.86 -5.69 14.27
CA GLU A 363 -0.79 -4.72 14.59
C GLU A 363 0.23 -4.52 13.46
N LEU A 364 0.24 -5.43 12.48
CA LEU A 364 1.15 -5.38 11.34
C LEU A 364 0.45 -4.96 10.04
N THR A 365 -0.82 -4.52 10.14
CA THR A 365 -1.54 -3.95 9.01
C THR A 365 -1.20 -2.46 8.84
N PRO A 366 -1.08 -1.98 7.61
CA PRO A 366 -0.68 -0.60 7.39
C PRO A 366 -1.84 0.36 7.70
N PRO A 367 -1.58 1.43 8.47
CA PRO A 367 -2.57 2.47 8.65
C PRO A 367 -2.67 3.29 7.36
N TRP A 368 -3.88 3.71 6.99
CA TRP A 368 -4.08 4.68 5.91
C TRP A 368 -3.55 4.28 4.52
N HIS A 369 -3.35 2.98 4.26
CA HIS A 369 -2.91 2.48 2.96
C HIS A 369 -3.82 2.95 1.82
N GLY A 370 -3.20 3.41 0.73
CA GLY A 370 -3.87 3.96 -0.45
C GLY A 370 -4.33 5.42 -0.30
N THR A 371 -4.04 6.09 0.82
CA THR A 371 -4.27 7.54 0.99
C THR A 371 -2.99 8.37 0.80
N THR A 372 -1.85 7.71 0.62
CA THR A 372 -0.57 8.28 0.18
C THR A 372 -0.13 7.59 -1.11
N ALA A 373 0.89 8.11 -1.79
CA ALA A 373 1.70 7.28 -2.67
C ALA A 373 2.25 6.11 -1.82
N TYR A 374 1.86 4.88 -2.16
CA TYR A 374 2.16 3.67 -1.40
C TYR A 374 3.58 3.69 -0.84
N SER A 375 3.75 3.30 0.41
CA SER A 375 5.05 3.45 1.08
C SER A 375 5.50 2.22 1.84
N GLU A 376 4.64 1.23 1.95
CA GLU A 376 4.85 0.10 2.81
C GLU A 376 5.86 -0.88 2.22
N THR A 377 6.79 -1.31 3.06
CA THR A 377 7.83 -2.29 2.71
C THR A 377 7.27 -3.68 2.47
N GLY A 378 6.02 -3.94 2.89
CA GLY A 378 5.32 -5.20 2.70
C GLY A 378 4.83 -5.51 1.29
N ILE A 379 5.19 -4.69 0.31
CA ILE A 379 4.79 -4.86 -1.09
C ILE A 379 5.91 -5.56 -1.86
N ILE A 380 5.57 -6.66 -2.53
CA ILE A 380 6.44 -7.34 -3.50
C ILE A 380 6.07 -6.87 -4.90
N ILE A 381 7.05 -6.44 -5.68
CA ILE A 381 6.87 -5.80 -6.97
C ILE A 381 7.48 -6.64 -8.09
N GLU A 382 6.88 -6.64 -9.29
CA GLU A 382 7.52 -7.22 -10.46
C GLU A 382 8.82 -6.46 -10.80
N LYS A 383 9.89 -7.21 -11.08
CA LYS A 383 11.22 -6.65 -11.35
C LYS A 383 11.27 -5.72 -12.56
N GLU A 384 10.39 -5.92 -13.53
CA GLU A 384 10.22 -5.02 -14.68
C GLU A 384 9.93 -3.58 -14.23
N ASP A 385 9.23 -3.41 -13.09
CA ASP A 385 8.86 -2.10 -12.56
C ASP A 385 10.00 -1.40 -11.79
N LEU A 386 11.13 -2.07 -11.51
CA LEU A 386 12.30 -1.39 -10.90
C LEU A 386 12.81 -0.25 -11.79
N SER A 387 12.66 -0.37 -13.10
CA SER A 387 13.01 0.68 -14.06
C SER A 387 11.94 1.77 -14.21
N ARG A 388 10.79 1.63 -13.54
CA ARG A 388 9.61 2.51 -13.63
C ARG A 388 9.40 3.31 -12.34
N ASP A 389 10.47 3.83 -11.78
CA ASP A 389 10.45 4.68 -10.57
C ASP A 389 9.97 3.98 -9.28
N LEU A 390 9.98 2.64 -9.21
CA LEU A 390 9.64 1.88 -7.99
C LEU A 390 10.85 1.46 -7.14
N GLY A 391 11.96 2.20 -7.25
CA GLY A 391 13.20 1.91 -6.53
C GLY A 391 13.12 2.11 -5.01
N MET A 392 12.07 2.75 -4.49
CA MET A 392 11.86 2.93 -3.06
C MET A 392 11.35 1.68 -2.33
N PHE A 393 11.00 0.61 -3.04
CA PHE A 393 10.54 -0.64 -2.43
C PHE A 393 11.67 -1.68 -2.35
N PRO A 394 11.67 -2.56 -1.35
CA PRO A 394 12.79 -3.49 -1.13
C PRO A 394 12.76 -4.71 -2.05
N TRP A 395 11.58 -5.17 -2.50
CA TRP A 395 11.48 -6.49 -3.13
C TRP A 395 10.98 -6.42 -4.56
N HIS A 396 11.87 -6.78 -5.49
CA HIS A 396 11.63 -6.85 -6.93
C HIS A 396 11.92 -8.26 -7.44
N LEU A 397 10.88 -9.01 -7.79
CA LEU A 397 10.99 -10.41 -8.21
C LEU A 397 10.62 -10.61 -9.68
N ASP A 398 11.18 -11.64 -10.31
CA ASP A 398 10.79 -12.02 -11.66
C ASP A 398 9.30 -12.42 -11.69
N SER A 399 8.59 -12.06 -12.76
CA SER A 399 7.12 -12.23 -12.88
C SER A 399 6.66 -13.68 -12.61
N GLN A 400 7.47 -14.68 -12.98
CA GLN A 400 7.18 -16.10 -12.74
C GLN A 400 6.99 -16.44 -11.26
N VAL A 401 7.62 -15.70 -10.34
CA VAL A 401 7.47 -15.94 -8.90
C VAL A 401 6.04 -15.62 -8.44
N PHE A 402 5.39 -14.65 -9.07
CA PHE A 402 4.00 -14.32 -8.78
C PHE A 402 3.06 -15.44 -9.22
N ASP A 403 3.44 -16.26 -10.20
CA ASP A 403 2.56 -17.30 -10.72
C ASP A 403 2.75 -18.66 -10.01
N LEU A 404 3.68 -18.75 -9.05
CA LEU A 404 3.88 -19.95 -8.24
C LEU A 404 2.63 -20.30 -7.41
N PRO A 405 2.36 -21.60 -7.19
CA PRO A 405 1.25 -22.04 -6.35
C PRO A 405 1.42 -21.56 -4.90
N PRO A 406 0.31 -21.40 -4.15
CA PRO A 406 0.38 -21.00 -2.74
C PRO A 406 1.11 -22.06 -1.91
N LEU A 407 2.27 -21.70 -1.38
CA LEU A 407 3.04 -22.53 -0.46
C LEU A 407 2.52 -22.36 0.98
N ASN A 408 2.52 -23.45 1.76
CA ASN A 408 2.17 -23.46 3.18
C ASN A 408 0.75 -22.95 3.52
N PHE A 409 -0.15 -22.86 2.54
CA PHE A 409 -1.54 -22.55 2.80
C PHE A 409 -2.22 -23.73 3.48
N GLN A 410 -2.86 -23.49 4.63
CA GLN A 410 -3.60 -24.51 5.37
C GLN A 410 -5.08 -24.17 5.38
N ALA A 411 -5.88 -25.03 4.75
CA ALA A 411 -7.32 -24.98 4.87
C ALA A 411 -7.73 -25.38 6.31
N GLY A 412 -8.68 -24.66 6.91
CA GLY A 412 -9.16 -24.99 8.25
C GLY A 412 -9.86 -26.36 8.33
N THR A 413 -9.71 -27.02 9.47
CA THR A 413 -10.24 -28.37 9.72
C THR A 413 -11.77 -28.45 9.70
N ASN A 414 -12.47 -27.32 9.86
CA ASN A 414 -13.93 -27.21 9.92
C ASN A 414 -14.57 -26.63 8.64
N ILE A 415 -13.99 -26.85 7.45
CA ILE A 415 -14.59 -26.39 6.18
C ILE A 415 -15.74 -27.31 5.73
N GLY A 416 -15.79 -28.55 6.22
CA GLY A 416 -16.89 -29.49 5.97
C GLY A 416 -17.89 -29.51 7.11
N GLY A 417 -18.90 -28.63 7.09
CA GLY A 417 -20.01 -28.72 8.04
C GLY A 417 -20.77 -27.41 8.23
N LYS A 418 -21.83 -27.22 7.45
CA LYS A 418 -23.04 -26.52 7.89
C LYS A 418 -24.21 -27.45 7.66
#